data_AF-A0A528BS01-F1
#
_entry.id   AF-A0A528BS01-F1
#
_cell.length_a   1.000
_cell.length_b   1.000
_cell.length_c   1.000
_cell.angle_alpha   90.00
_cell.angle_beta   90.00
_cell.angle_gamma   90.00
#
_symmetry.space_group_name_H-M   'P 1'
#
loop_
_entity.id
_entity.type
_entity.pdbx_description
1 polymer ?
#
loop_
_entity_poly.entity_id
_entity_poly.type
_entity_poly.pdbx_seq_one_letter_code
_entity_poly.pdbx_strand_id
1 'polypeptide(L)'
;MTLIVTCATHFFSVCVSDRLTTVDERTHDTLANKIVVARLDGALLTLGYTGLAYIDDLPTDEWLVRAVVPDLHKTVAFRFGDTRIPRTVEGFVSRIVGAVDKRARAKRDLWANPLMVGISGFKESRAGLRPYHLTITKERQGARLEFQLVTRHLHPRPDAVAIWISGEWETARPQIFNTMEKRLAEFLPWSPGAALEWRTILEDAVKAVAATAETVGPETMSVVHSPYEKLSVITFSGAAPHALPPLIASVMPGFDVHYSPWILGNHILMAPSVLSGSLLFELAGHRLYMRGGDNRDGLYFGAQDRMPNV
;
A
#
# COMPACT_ATOMS: atom_id res chain seq x y z
N MET A 1 14.50 -7.50 0.11
CA MET A 1 13.13 -8.00 0.28
C MET A 1 12.32 -6.88 0.93
N THR A 2 11.18 -6.51 0.36
CA THR A 2 10.32 -5.43 0.88
C THR A 2 9.71 -5.82 2.23
N LEU A 3 9.50 -4.82 3.10
CA LEU A 3 8.75 -4.93 4.35
C LEU A 3 7.47 -4.11 4.29
N ILE A 4 6.34 -4.79 4.44
CA ILE A 4 5.01 -4.23 4.68
C ILE A 4 4.53 -4.75 6.02
N VAL A 5 4.07 -3.85 6.87
CA VAL A 5 3.40 -4.17 8.12
C VAL A 5 1.98 -3.65 8.04
N THR A 6 1.02 -4.52 8.30
CA THR A 6 -0.40 -4.18 8.27
C THR A 6 -1.06 -4.61 9.56
N CYS A 7 -1.86 -3.72 10.14
CA CYS A 7 -2.73 -4.01 11.26
C CYS A 7 -4.18 -3.68 10.88
N ALA A 8 -5.11 -4.55 11.22
CA ALA A 8 -6.55 -4.30 11.09
C ALA A 8 -7.26 -4.58 12.41
N THR A 9 -8.02 -3.60 12.89
CA THR A 9 -8.89 -3.69 14.06
C THR A 9 -10.34 -3.54 13.63
N HIS A 10 -11.27 -3.59 14.59
CA HIS A 10 -12.67 -3.27 14.31
C HIS A 10 -12.89 -1.80 13.90
N PHE A 11 -12.03 -0.87 14.34
CA PHE A 11 -12.24 0.58 14.18
C PHE A 11 -11.46 1.19 13.04
N PHE A 12 -10.27 0.68 12.75
CA PHE A 12 -9.39 1.22 11.72
C PHE A 12 -8.46 0.14 11.17
N SER A 13 -7.83 0.43 10.04
CA SER A 13 -6.73 -0.38 9.50
C SER A 13 -5.56 0.51 9.17
N VAL A 14 -4.34 0.03 9.43
CA VAL A 14 -3.09 0.72 9.16
C VAL A 14 -2.24 -0.20 8.29
N CYS A 15 -1.72 0.32 7.18
CA CYS A 15 -0.75 -0.37 6.34
C CYS A 15 0.45 0.55 6.18
N VAL A 16 1.66 0.04 6.43
CA VAL A 16 2.91 0.76 6.26
C VAL A 16 3.84 -0.09 5.40
N SER A 17 4.41 0.50 4.37
CA SER A 17 5.39 -0.14 3.49
C SER A 17 6.67 0.70 3.42
N ASP A 18 7.81 0.03 3.39
CA ASP A 18 9.04 0.64 2.88
C ASP A 18 8.94 0.88 1.36
N ARG A 19 9.83 1.68 0.78
CA ARG A 19 9.80 2.04 -0.65
C ARG A 19 11.02 1.64 -1.47
N LEU A 20 11.99 0.96 -0.85
CA LEU A 20 13.20 0.54 -1.56
C LEU A 20 12.95 -0.69 -2.43
N THR A 21 13.38 -0.64 -3.68
CA THR A 21 13.60 -1.82 -4.53
C THR A 21 15.09 -2.02 -4.73
N THR A 22 15.49 -3.28 -4.73
CA THR A 22 16.87 -3.69 -4.99
C THR A 22 16.91 -4.71 -6.11
N VAL A 23 17.96 -4.65 -6.93
CA VAL A 23 18.29 -5.63 -7.97
C VAL A 23 19.70 -6.11 -7.68
N ASP A 24 19.90 -7.43 -7.55
CA ASP A 24 21.19 -8.03 -7.17
C ASP A 24 21.84 -7.34 -5.97
N GLU A 25 21.03 -7.12 -4.92
CA GLU A 25 21.41 -6.45 -3.65
C GLU A 25 21.81 -4.98 -3.79
N ARG A 26 21.73 -4.40 -4.99
CA ARG A 26 21.99 -2.98 -5.23
C ARG A 26 20.69 -2.19 -5.22
N THR A 27 20.74 -0.99 -4.64
CA THR A 27 19.66 -0.01 -4.73
C THR A 27 19.31 0.26 -6.19
N HIS A 28 18.02 0.12 -6.51
CA HIS A 28 17.51 0.35 -7.86
C HIS A 28 16.54 1.55 -7.89
N ASP A 29 15.45 1.50 -7.13
CA ASP A 29 14.51 2.60 -6.95
C ASP A 29 14.20 2.77 -5.46
N THR A 30 14.56 3.91 -4.88
CA THR A 30 14.32 4.26 -3.46
C THR A 30 12.91 4.75 -3.20
N LEU A 31 12.15 5.04 -4.26
CA LEU A 31 10.85 5.67 -4.25
C LEU A 31 9.77 4.77 -4.89
N ALA A 32 10.03 3.48 -4.99
CA ALA A 32 9.10 2.54 -5.58
C ALA A 32 7.78 2.54 -4.81
N ASN A 33 6.67 2.57 -5.54
CA ASN A 33 5.36 2.46 -4.94
C ASN A 33 4.99 1.00 -4.74
N LYS A 34 4.63 0.64 -3.50
CA LYS A 34 4.25 -0.73 -3.14
C LYS A 34 2.82 -0.88 -2.64
N ILE A 35 2.06 0.23 -2.67
CA ILE A 35 0.72 0.33 -2.12
C ILE A 35 -0.28 0.76 -3.20
N VAL A 36 -1.48 0.17 -3.16
CA VAL A 36 -2.65 0.55 -3.94
C VAL A 36 -3.82 0.72 -2.99
N VAL A 37 -4.47 1.87 -3.01
CA VAL A 37 -5.72 2.12 -2.27
C VAL A 37 -6.89 1.93 -3.22
N ALA A 38 -7.89 1.15 -2.84
CA ALA A 38 -9.05 0.83 -3.66
C ALA A 38 -10.36 1.05 -2.90
N ARG A 39 -11.27 1.83 -3.48
CA ARG A 39 -12.67 1.92 -3.07
C ARG A 39 -13.52 1.17 -4.08
N LEU A 40 -14.16 0.10 -3.62
CA LEU A 40 -15.11 -0.71 -4.37
C LEU A 40 -16.52 -0.49 -3.80
N ASP A 41 -17.56 -1.08 -4.39
CA ASP A 41 -18.90 -1.03 -3.82
C ASP A 41 -18.90 -1.76 -2.47
N GLY A 42 -19.17 -1.01 -1.40
CA GLY A 42 -19.15 -1.52 -0.04
C GLY A 42 -17.79 -2.02 0.45
N ALA A 43 -16.67 -1.60 -0.14
CA ALA A 43 -15.35 -1.89 0.45
C ALA A 43 -14.35 -0.76 0.27
N LEU A 44 -13.43 -0.64 1.23
CA LEU A 44 -12.29 0.28 1.22
C LEU A 44 -11.06 -0.53 1.62
N LEU A 45 -10.11 -0.66 0.70
CA LEU A 45 -9.01 -1.60 0.81
C LEU A 45 -7.68 -0.90 0.53
N THR A 46 -6.63 -1.34 1.22
CA THR A 46 -5.23 -1.14 0.87
C THR A 46 -4.64 -2.49 0.45
N LEU A 47 -4.08 -2.53 -0.74
CA LEU A 47 -3.28 -3.63 -1.25
C LEU A 47 -1.80 -3.24 -1.15
N GLY A 48 -0.97 -4.13 -0.60
CA GLY A 48 0.48 -4.03 -0.59
C GLY A 48 1.12 -5.27 -1.20
N TYR A 49 2.32 -5.16 -1.77
CA TYR A 49 3.05 -6.32 -2.30
C TYR A 49 4.54 -6.36 -1.92
N THR A 50 5.09 -7.57 -1.83
CA THR A 50 6.53 -7.83 -1.67
C THR A 50 6.96 -8.98 -2.59
N GLY A 51 8.26 -9.08 -2.87
CA GLY A 51 8.84 -10.04 -3.80
C GLY A 51 9.30 -9.35 -5.08
N LEU A 52 8.69 -9.71 -6.21
CA LEU A 52 9.03 -9.15 -7.53
C LEU A 52 8.80 -7.63 -7.60
N ALA A 53 9.86 -6.88 -7.92
CA ALA A 53 9.76 -5.43 -8.16
C ALA A 53 9.12 -5.10 -9.51
N TYR A 54 9.36 -5.94 -10.52
CA TYR A 54 8.86 -5.80 -11.89
C TYR A 54 8.23 -7.09 -12.40
N ILE A 55 7.18 -6.95 -13.21
CA ILE A 55 6.54 -8.03 -13.96
C ILE A 55 6.24 -7.54 -15.37
N ASP A 56 6.80 -8.21 -16.38
CA ASP A 56 6.70 -7.80 -17.79
C ASP A 56 7.14 -6.35 -18.03
N ASP A 57 8.31 -6.01 -17.48
CA ASP A 57 8.96 -4.68 -17.59
C ASP A 57 8.16 -3.52 -16.97
N LEU A 58 7.06 -3.83 -16.28
CA LEU A 58 6.26 -2.88 -15.53
C LEU A 58 6.56 -3.02 -14.04
N PRO A 59 6.60 -1.91 -13.27
CA PRO A 59 6.53 -1.96 -11.82
C PRO A 59 5.35 -2.83 -11.38
N THR A 60 5.56 -3.68 -10.37
CA THR A 60 4.56 -4.67 -9.97
C THR A 60 3.23 -4.05 -9.51
N ASP A 61 3.22 -2.88 -8.86
CA ASP A 61 1.97 -2.17 -8.58
C ASP A 61 1.21 -1.81 -9.85
N GLU A 62 1.88 -1.26 -10.86
CA GLU A 62 1.26 -0.91 -12.13
C GLU A 62 0.74 -2.15 -12.86
N TRP A 63 1.51 -3.24 -12.85
CA TRP A 63 1.08 -4.52 -13.40
C TRP A 63 -0.18 -5.04 -12.69
N LEU A 64 -0.24 -4.98 -11.36
CA LEU A 64 -1.41 -5.35 -10.56
C LEU A 64 -2.61 -4.44 -10.84
N VAL A 65 -2.38 -3.13 -11.01
CA VAL A 65 -3.44 -2.18 -11.36
C VAL A 65 -3.98 -2.47 -12.76
N ARG A 66 -3.13 -2.78 -13.75
CA ARG A 66 -3.56 -3.18 -15.10
C ARG A 66 -4.33 -4.49 -15.10
N ALA A 67 -4.02 -5.41 -14.19
CA ALA A 67 -4.81 -6.63 -14.01
C ALA A 67 -6.27 -6.33 -13.61
N VAL A 68 -6.50 -5.26 -12.82
CA VAL A 68 -7.84 -4.85 -12.38
C VAL A 68 -8.47 -3.76 -13.25
N VAL A 69 -7.68 -2.99 -14.01
CA VAL A 69 -8.11 -1.93 -14.94
C VAL A 69 -7.74 -2.33 -16.38
N PRO A 70 -8.63 -3.00 -17.13
CA PRO A 70 -8.30 -3.61 -18.42
C PRO A 70 -7.87 -2.61 -19.52
N ASP A 71 -8.35 -1.37 -19.46
CA ASP A 71 -8.10 -0.34 -20.49
C ASP A 71 -7.00 0.66 -20.08
N LEU A 72 -6.13 0.28 -19.14
CA LEU A 72 -5.02 1.13 -18.70
C LEU A 72 -3.82 0.98 -19.65
N HIS A 73 -3.84 1.77 -20.73
CA HIS A 73 -2.78 1.77 -21.75
C HIS A 73 -1.66 2.76 -21.48
N LYS A 74 -1.95 3.86 -20.78
CA LYS A 74 -0.99 4.91 -20.39
C LYS A 74 -1.28 5.39 -18.98
N THR A 75 -0.21 5.62 -18.22
CA THR A 75 -0.28 6.20 -16.89
C THR A 75 -0.58 7.69 -17.02
N VAL A 76 -1.81 8.08 -16.68
CA VAL A 76 -2.20 9.48 -16.48
C VAL A 76 -2.32 9.72 -14.99
N ALA A 77 -1.90 10.91 -14.53
CA ALA A 77 -1.89 11.22 -13.10
C ALA A 77 -3.31 11.14 -12.51
N PHE A 78 -4.32 11.61 -13.27
CA PHE A 78 -5.74 11.42 -12.99
C PHE A 78 -6.50 10.96 -14.23
N ARG A 79 -7.48 10.09 -13.99
CA ARG A 79 -8.57 9.77 -14.92
C ARG A 79 -9.87 9.80 -14.14
N PHE A 80 -10.84 10.55 -14.64
CA PHE A 80 -12.21 10.59 -14.12
C PHE A 80 -13.16 9.81 -15.03
N GLY A 81 -14.29 9.38 -14.48
CA GLY A 81 -15.30 8.60 -15.19
C GLY A 81 -15.11 7.09 -14.98
N ASP A 82 -15.85 6.28 -15.74
CA ASP A 82 -15.87 4.83 -15.55
C ASP A 82 -14.47 4.20 -15.76
N THR A 83 -13.93 3.67 -14.67
CA THR A 83 -12.63 2.98 -14.64
C THR A 83 -12.75 1.48 -14.91
N ARG A 84 -13.98 0.93 -14.93
CA ARG A 84 -14.26 -0.50 -15.15
C ARG A 84 -13.52 -1.44 -14.19
N ILE A 85 -13.09 -0.95 -13.03
CA ILE A 85 -12.60 -1.82 -11.96
C ILE A 85 -13.73 -2.73 -11.47
N PRO A 86 -13.42 -3.93 -10.94
CA PRO A 86 -14.44 -4.77 -10.34
C PRO A 86 -15.11 -4.04 -9.18
N ARG A 87 -16.45 -4.08 -9.14
CA ARG A 87 -17.23 -3.42 -8.09
C ARG A 87 -17.17 -4.15 -6.75
N THR A 88 -16.85 -5.44 -6.74
CA THR A 88 -16.83 -6.25 -5.51
C THR A 88 -15.40 -6.68 -5.16
N VAL A 89 -15.18 -6.94 -3.87
CA VAL A 89 -13.90 -7.48 -3.37
C VAL A 89 -13.56 -8.80 -4.06
N GLU A 90 -14.55 -9.68 -4.24
CA GLU A 90 -14.37 -10.97 -4.91
C GLU A 90 -13.91 -10.79 -6.36
N GLY A 91 -14.54 -9.88 -7.11
CA GLY A 91 -14.14 -9.59 -8.48
C GLY A 91 -12.75 -8.97 -8.57
N PHE A 92 -12.42 -8.09 -7.62
CA PHE A 92 -11.11 -7.45 -7.53
C PHE A 92 -10.00 -8.49 -7.28
N VAL A 93 -10.18 -9.33 -6.26
CA VAL A 93 -9.27 -10.44 -5.94
C VAL A 93 -9.18 -11.43 -7.10
N SER A 94 -10.31 -11.79 -7.71
CA SER A 94 -10.34 -12.74 -8.84
C SER A 94 -9.53 -12.24 -10.03
N ARG A 95 -9.57 -10.94 -10.34
CA ARG A 95 -8.73 -10.36 -11.41
C ARG A 95 -7.24 -10.45 -11.10
N ILE A 96 -6.83 -10.12 -9.87
CA ILE A 96 -5.43 -10.23 -9.44
C ILE A 96 -4.95 -11.68 -9.54
N VAL A 97 -5.69 -12.60 -8.93
CA VAL A 97 -5.37 -14.04 -8.93
C VAL A 97 -5.28 -14.58 -10.36
N GLY A 98 -6.27 -14.27 -11.20
CA GLY A 98 -6.31 -14.70 -12.59
C GLY A 98 -5.13 -14.17 -13.40
N ALA A 99 -4.71 -12.93 -13.18
CA ALA A 99 -3.54 -12.37 -13.83
C ALA A 99 -2.24 -13.05 -13.37
N VAL A 100 -2.07 -13.25 -12.06
CA VAL A 100 -0.87 -13.92 -11.51
C VAL A 100 -0.79 -15.36 -12.02
N ASP A 101 -1.86 -16.13 -11.94
CA ASP A 101 -1.89 -17.52 -12.42
C ASP A 101 -1.65 -17.60 -13.94
N LYS A 102 -2.33 -16.75 -14.75
CA LYS A 102 -2.11 -16.69 -16.20
C LYS A 102 -0.65 -16.39 -16.54
N ARG A 103 -0.05 -15.41 -15.86
CA ARG A 103 1.34 -15.00 -16.10
C ARG A 103 2.34 -16.07 -15.64
N ALA A 104 2.08 -16.71 -14.51
CA ALA A 104 2.90 -17.79 -13.99
C ALA A 104 2.92 -18.98 -14.98
N ARG A 105 1.77 -19.34 -15.54
CA ARG A 105 1.69 -20.40 -16.57
C ARG A 105 2.41 -20.03 -17.86
N ALA A 106 2.43 -18.76 -18.24
CA ALA A 106 2.99 -18.30 -19.51
C ALA A 106 4.52 -18.22 -19.52
N LYS A 107 5.15 -17.82 -18.41
CA LYS A 107 6.62 -17.70 -18.34
C LYS A 107 7.15 -18.17 -16.99
N ARG A 108 8.21 -18.97 -17.04
CA ARG A 108 8.82 -19.64 -15.87
C ARG A 108 9.57 -18.71 -14.94
N ASP A 109 9.98 -17.53 -15.40
CA ASP A 109 10.66 -16.50 -14.61
C ASP A 109 9.86 -16.07 -13.37
N LEU A 110 8.53 -15.94 -13.50
CA LEU A 110 7.65 -15.64 -12.39
C LEU A 110 7.67 -16.76 -11.35
N TRP A 111 7.83 -18.02 -11.77
CA TRP A 111 7.91 -19.15 -10.85
C TRP A 111 9.20 -19.15 -10.03
N ALA A 112 10.30 -18.58 -10.53
CA ALA A 112 11.59 -18.57 -9.84
C ALA A 112 11.62 -17.67 -8.59
N ASN A 113 10.71 -16.68 -8.48
CA ASN A 113 10.74 -15.67 -7.43
C ASN A 113 9.42 -15.62 -6.65
N PRO A 114 9.45 -15.38 -5.33
CA PRO A 114 8.23 -15.25 -4.56
C PRO A 114 7.48 -13.96 -4.89
N LEU A 115 6.17 -13.99 -4.77
CA LEU A 115 5.31 -12.81 -4.79
C LEU A 115 4.27 -12.96 -3.68
N MET A 116 4.17 -11.95 -2.82
CA MET A 116 3.11 -11.88 -1.81
C MET A 116 2.32 -10.60 -2.02
N VAL A 117 1.00 -10.71 -1.96
CA VAL A 117 0.06 -9.59 -2.02
C VAL A 117 -0.82 -9.64 -0.78
N GLY A 118 -0.73 -8.62 0.07
CA GLY A 118 -1.61 -8.43 1.21
C GLY A 118 -2.69 -7.42 0.89
N ILE A 119 -3.94 -7.73 1.21
CA ILE A 119 -5.10 -6.86 1.00
C ILE A 119 -5.78 -6.68 2.34
N SER A 120 -5.87 -5.45 2.81
CA SER A 120 -6.44 -5.12 4.12
C SER A 120 -7.40 -3.95 4.05
N GLY A 121 -8.28 -3.78 5.03
CA GLY A 121 -9.19 -2.63 5.10
C GLY A 121 -10.54 -3.04 5.64
N PHE A 122 -11.61 -2.58 4.98
CA PHE A 122 -12.98 -2.81 5.41
C PHE A 122 -13.88 -3.26 4.27
N LYS A 123 -14.81 -4.15 4.60
CA LYS A 123 -15.86 -4.62 3.73
C LYS A 123 -17.21 -4.51 4.45
N GLU A 124 -18.19 -3.90 3.81
CA GLU A 124 -19.58 -3.87 4.23
C GLU A 124 -20.18 -5.27 4.12
N SER A 125 -21.01 -5.59 5.11
CA SER A 125 -21.78 -6.81 5.19
C SER A 125 -23.20 -6.47 5.63
N ARG A 126 -24.10 -7.47 5.63
CA ARG A 126 -25.45 -7.30 6.21
C ARG A 126 -25.43 -6.86 7.67
N ALA A 127 -24.36 -7.16 8.42
CA ALA A 127 -24.21 -6.78 9.82
C ALA A 127 -23.43 -5.47 10.02
N GLY A 128 -23.17 -4.71 8.96
CA GLY A 128 -22.33 -3.51 8.98
C GLY A 128 -20.91 -3.74 8.46
N LEU A 129 -20.04 -2.76 8.70
CA LEU A 129 -18.64 -2.76 8.30
C LEU A 129 -17.85 -3.81 9.07
N ARG A 130 -17.00 -4.56 8.37
CA ARG A 130 -16.14 -5.58 8.95
C ARG A 130 -14.70 -5.39 8.47
N PRO A 131 -13.70 -5.56 9.34
CA PRO A 131 -12.32 -5.59 8.90
C PRO A 131 -12.11 -6.72 7.88
N TYR A 132 -11.34 -6.41 6.85
CA TYR A 132 -10.95 -7.33 5.79
C TYR A 132 -9.43 -7.49 5.79
N HIS A 133 -8.96 -8.74 5.72
CA HIS A 133 -7.55 -9.04 5.54
C HIS A 133 -7.39 -10.38 4.81
N LEU A 134 -6.73 -10.35 3.65
CA LEU A 134 -6.41 -11.48 2.79
C LEU A 134 -4.95 -11.39 2.35
N THR A 135 -4.22 -12.49 2.48
CA THR A 135 -2.90 -12.63 1.88
C THR A 135 -2.97 -13.64 0.74
N ILE A 136 -2.33 -13.29 -0.38
CA ILE A 136 -2.15 -14.14 -1.56
C ILE A 136 -0.65 -14.37 -1.71
N THR A 137 -0.22 -15.62 -1.60
CA THR A 137 1.20 -15.99 -1.63
C THR A 137 1.50 -16.89 -2.81
N LYS A 138 2.60 -16.58 -3.50
CA LYS A 138 3.15 -17.35 -4.61
C LYS A 138 4.57 -17.73 -4.23
N GLU A 139 4.75 -18.93 -3.70
CA GLU A 139 6.05 -19.40 -3.21
C GLU A 139 7.09 -19.59 -4.33
N ARG A 140 8.38 -19.48 -3.98
CA ARG A 140 9.45 -19.81 -4.93
C ARG A 140 9.26 -21.25 -5.43
N GLN A 141 9.17 -21.41 -6.74
CA GLN A 141 8.93 -22.70 -7.42
C GLN A 141 7.64 -23.44 -6.96
N GLY A 142 6.75 -22.78 -6.22
CA GLY A 142 5.45 -23.37 -5.87
C GLY A 142 4.64 -23.69 -7.12
N ALA A 143 3.68 -24.61 -7.05
CA ALA A 143 2.81 -24.91 -8.20
C ALA A 143 1.47 -24.17 -8.14
N ARG A 144 1.18 -23.52 -7.01
CA ARG A 144 -0.15 -22.97 -6.68
C ARG A 144 0.00 -21.65 -5.93
N LEU A 145 -1.06 -20.86 -5.98
CA LEU A 145 -1.25 -19.70 -5.13
C LEU A 145 -1.88 -20.16 -3.81
N GLU A 146 -1.36 -19.65 -2.71
CA GLU A 146 -1.87 -19.87 -1.36
C GLU A 146 -2.67 -18.66 -0.90
N PHE A 147 -3.72 -18.93 -0.13
CA PHE A 147 -4.65 -17.92 0.35
C PHE A 147 -4.80 -18.02 1.86
N GLN A 148 -4.60 -16.90 2.54
CA GLN A 148 -4.83 -16.79 3.98
C GLN A 148 -5.83 -15.66 4.25
N LEU A 149 -7.06 -16.02 4.61
CA LEU A 149 -8.10 -15.06 4.99
C LEU A 149 -8.18 -14.97 6.52
N VAL A 150 -7.78 -13.83 7.09
CA VAL A 150 -7.70 -13.64 8.54
C VAL A 150 -9.04 -13.15 9.13
N THR A 151 -9.95 -12.66 8.28
CA THR A 151 -11.22 -12.02 8.70
C THR A 151 -12.15 -12.89 9.53
N ARG A 152 -12.09 -14.22 9.39
CA ARG A 152 -12.99 -15.15 10.10
C ARG A 152 -12.83 -15.08 11.63
N HIS A 153 -11.72 -14.55 12.13
CA HIS A 153 -11.40 -14.47 13.56
C HIS A 153 -11.57 -13.07 14.16
N LEU A 154 -11.87 -12.05 13.35
CA LEU A 154 -12.11 -10.67 13.80
C LEU A 154 -13.58 -10.38 14.14
N HIS A 155 -14.37 -11.43 14.44
CA HIS A 155 -15.70 -11.27 15.07
C HIS A 155 -15.61 -10.28 16.23
N PRO A 156 -16.67 -9.48 16.52
CA PRO A 156 -16.61 -8.12 17.08
C PRO A 156 -16.07 -8.08 18.52
N ARG A 157 -14.79 -8.40 18.63
CA ARG A 157 -13.99 -8.44 19.83
C ARG A 157 -13.19 -7.14 19.81
N PRO A 158 -13.47 -6.19 20.70
CA PRO A 158 -12.80 -4.89 20.72
C PRO A 158 -11.33 -4.98 21.13
N ASP A 159 -10.80 -6.18 21.33
CA ASP A 159 -9.42 -6.54 21.59
C ASP A 159 -8.78 -7.34 20.44
N ALA A 160 -9.56 -7.76 19.43
CA ALA A 160 -9.02 -8.52 18.30
C ALA A 160 -8.28 -7.60 17.32
N VAL A 161 -7.07 -8.03 16.94
CA VAL A 161 -6.24 -7.41 15.92
C VAL A 161 -5.75 -8.48 14.95
N ALA A 162 -5.75 -8.17 13.66
CA ALA A 162 -5.01 -8.93 12.66
C ALA A 162 -3.74 -8.17 12.32
N ILE A 163 -2.59 -8.80 12.54
CA ILE A 163 -1.29 -8.28 12.14
C ILE A 163 -0.77 -9.16 11.01
N TRP A 164 -0.24 -8.51 9.98
CA TRP A 164 0.47 -9.16 8.90
C TRP A 164 1.78 -8.43 8.64
N ILE A 165 2.86 -9.19 8.65
CA ILE A 165 4.21 -8.74 8.34
C ILE A 165 4.63 -9.50 7.08
N SER A 166 4.97 -8.76 6.03
CA SER A 166 5.38 -9.34 4.75
C SER A 166 6.82 -9.79 4.80
N GLY A 167 7.18 -10.85 4.07
CA GLY A 167 8.53 -11.41 4.15
C GLY A 167 8.79 -12.01 5.53
N GLU A 168 9.80 -12.87 5.64
CA GLU A 168 10.09 -13.57 6.91
C GLU A 168 10.72 -12.65 7.98
N TRP A 169 10.43 -11.34 7.93
CA TRP A 169 10.99 -10.32 8.80
C TRP A 169 10.61 -10.52 10.27
N GLU A 170 9.40 -11.01 10.55
CA GLU A 170 8.96 -11.33 11.91
C GLU A 170 9.89 -12.37 12.56
N THR A 171 10.19 -13.45 11.82
CA THR A 171 11.13 -14.49 12.26
C THR A 171 12.57 -14.00 12.27
N ALA A 172 12.97 -13.17 11.30
CA ALA A 172 14.35 -12.70 11.17
C ALA A 172 14.70 -11.59 12.17
N ARG A 173 13.72 -10.86 12.71
CA ARG A 173 13.89 -9.71 13.61
C ARG A 173 12.81 -9.68 14.71
N PRO A 174 12.61 -10.77 15.47
CA PRO A 174 11.49 -10.90 16.41
C PRO A 174 11.49 -9.82 17.49
N GLN A 175 12.65 -9.34 17.92
CA GLN A 175 12.77 -8.27 18.92
C GLN A 175 12.11 -6.95 18.50
N ILE A 176 12.16 -6.60 17.20
CA ILE A 176 11.55 -5.38 16.68
C ILE A 176 10.03 -5.52 16.74
N PHE A 177 9.50 -6.64 16.25
CA PHE A 177 8.06 -6.86 16.19
C PHE A 177 7.44 -7.15 17.56
N ASN A 178 8.15 -7.82 18.47
CA ASN A 178 7.74 -7.95 19.87
C ASN A 178 7.63 -6.58 20.56
N THR A 179 8.53 -5.65 20.23
CA THR A 179 8.47 -4.27 20.78
C THR A 179 7.29 -3.50 20.18
N MET A 180 7.08 -3.63 18.86
CA MET A 180 5.92 -3.09 18.17
C MET A 180 4.61 -3.57 18.81
N GLU A 181 4.43 -4.88 18.96
CA GLU A 181 3.23 -5.48 19.55
C GLU A 181 2.98 -5.02 21.00
N LYS A 182 4.04 -4.95 21.82
CA LYS A 182 3.92 -4.41 23.19
C LYS A 182 3.42 -2.97 23.20
N ARG A 183 3.96 -2.11 22.33
CA ARG A 183 3.52 -0.71 22.19
C ARG A 183 2.09 -0.62 21.68
N LEU A 184 1.67 -1.48 20.74
CA LEU A 184 0.30 -1.51 20.26
C LEU A 184 -0.69 -1.93 21.37
N ALA A 185 -0.29 -2.88 22.22
CA ALA A 185 -1.10 -3.36 23.34
C ALA A 185 -1.38 -2.30 24.42
N GLU A 186 -0.56 -1.25 24.52
CA GLU A 186 -0.78 -0.12 25.45
C GLU A 186 -2.04 0.69 25.09
N PHE A 187 -2.56 0.55 23.86
CA PHE A 187 -3.76 1.23 23.38
C PHE A 187 -5.03 0.36 23.50
N LEU A 188 -4.99 -0.74 24.26
CA LEU A 188 -6.14 -1.59 24.56
C LEU A 188 -7.00 -1.04 25.72
N PRO A 189 -8.35 -1.12 25.63
CA PRO A 189 -9.15 -1.47 24.47
C PRO A 189 -9.14 -0.37 23.41
N TRP A 190 -9.32 -0.75 22.15
CA TRP A 190 -9.13 0.15 21.00
C TRP A 190 -10.06 1.37 21.05
N SER A 191 -9.53 2.53 20.66
CA SER A 191 -10.31 3.73 20.37
C SER A 191 -10.08 4.19 18.92
N PRO A 192 -11.08 4.81 18.26
CA PRO A 192 -10.88 5.40 16.92
C PRO A 192 -9.70 6.36 16.84
N GLY A 193 -9.41 7.09 17.94
CA GLY A 193 -8.33 8.06 18.01
C GLY A 193 -6.93 7.45 17.92
N ALA A 194 -6.75 6.16 18.24
CA ALA A 194 -5.43 5.50 18.30
C ALA A 194 -4.81 5.20 16.92
N ALA A 195 -5.54 5.44 15.82
CA ALA A 195 -5.12 5.03 14.49
C ALA A 195 -3.81 5.70 14.03
N LEU A 196 -3.57 6.95 14.43
CA LEU A 196 -2.36 7.70 14.06
C LEU A 196 -1.15 7.28 14.89
N GLU A 197 -1.34 6.93 16.15
CA GLU A 197 -0.32 6.37 17.03
C GLU A 197 0.13 5.00 16.53
N TRP A 198 -0.83 4.16 16.11
CA TRP A 198 -0.55 2.85 15.51
C TRP A 198 0.26 2.98 14.23
N ARG A 199 -0.08 3.94 13.36
CA ARG A 199 0.73 4.28 12.19
C ARG A 199 2.17 4.61 12.59
N THR A 200 2.37 5.47 13.59
CA THR A 200 3.72 5.82 14.07
C THR A 200 4.47 4.59 14.60
N ILE A 201 3.82 3.73 15.38
CA ILE A 201 4.43 2.49 15.91
C ILE A 201 4.86 1.55 14.78
N LEU A 202 4.04 1.39 13.74
CA LEU A 202 4.36 0.56 12.58
C LEU A 202 5.48 1.18 11.72
N GLU A 203 5.47 2.50 11.51
CA GLU A 203 6.54 3.23 10.82
C GLU A 203 7.88 3.08 11.57
N ASP A 204 7.87 3.17 12.90
CA ASP A 204 9.07 2.96 13.72
C ASP A 204 9.62 1.54 13.56
N ALA A 205 8.74 0.52 13.50
CA ALA A 205 9.16 -0.86 13.29
C ALA A 205 9.81 -1.06 11.91
N VAL A 206 9.23 -0.48 10.85
CA VAL A 206 9.81 -0.53 9.50
C VAL A 206 11.17 0.18 9.46
N LYS A 207 11.28 1.37 10.05
CA LYS A 207 12.54 2.13 10.14
C LYS A 207 13.60 1.40 10.97
N ALA A 208 13.21 0.71 12.03
CA ALA A 208 14.12 -0.11 12.82
C ALA A 208 14.67 -1.30 12.01
N VAL A 209 13.86 -1.92 11.16
CA VAL A 209 14.36 -2.95 10.22
C VAL A 209 15.29 -2.33 9.19
N ALA A 210 14.90 -1.20 8.58
CA ALA A 210 15.71 -0.48 7.58
C ALA A 210 17.10 -0.10 8.11
N ALA A 211 17.22 0.26 9.40
CA ALA A 211 18.50 0.57 10.04
C ALA A 211 19.47 -0.63 10.12
N THR A 212 18.99 -1.86 9.92
CA THR A 212 19.80 -3.10 10.04
C THR A 212 19.73 -4.01 8.82
N ALA A 213 19.01 -3.62 7.76
CA ALA A 213 18.79 -4.42 6.57
C ALA A 213 18.87 -3.57 5.31
N GLU A 214 19.88 -3.81 4.47
CA GLU A 214 20.13 -3.05 3.24
C GLU A 214 19.00 -3.16 2.21
N THR A 215 18.12 -4.15 2.34
CA THR A 215 17.04 -4.40 1.39
C THR A 215 15.68 -3.81 1.78
N VAL A 216 15.64 -3.03 2.85
CA VAL A 216 14.46 -2.29 3.35
C VAL A 216 14.83 -0.81 3.44
N GLY A 217 14.05 0.06 2.79
CA GLY A 217 14.31 1.49 2.78
C GLY A 217 13.87 2.22 4.05
N PRO A 218 14.52 3.33 4.44
CA PRO A 218 14.06 4.17 5.56
C PRO A 218 12.80 4.98 5.21
N GLU A 219 12.56 5.19 3.92
CA GLU A 219 11.41 5.88 3.35
C GLU A 219 10.16 5.01 3.45
N THR A 220 9.09 5.55 4.04
CA THR A 220 7.85 4.81 4.27
C THR A 220 6.64 5.51 3.66
N MET A 221 5.69 4.69 3.22
CA MET A 221 4.36 5.13 2.87
C MET A 221 3.36 4.41 3.75
N SER A 222 2.46 5.17 4.36
CA SER A 222 1.43 4.65 5.25
C SER A 222 0.03 5.06 4.80
N VAL A 223 -0.92 4.15 5.00
CA VAL A 223 -2.34 4.35 4.76
C VAL A 223 -3.10 3.95 6.01
N VAL A 224 -3.88 4.90 6.53
CA VAL A 224 -4.79 4.68 7.65
C VAL A 224 -6.22 4.80 7.13
N HIS A 225 -7.04 3.77 7.34
CA HIS A 225 -8.48 3.81 7.06
C HIS A 225 -9.26 3.90 8.38
N SER A 226 -10.02 4.98 8.54
CA SER A 226 -10.99 5.18 9.62
C SER A 226 -12.40 5.17 9.02
N PRO A 227 -13.00 3.99 8.76
CA PRO A 227 -14.26 3.87 8.02
C PRO A 227 -15.45 4.56 8.70
N TYR A 228 -15.49 4.57 10.04
CA TYR A 228 -16.55 5.25 10.80
C TYR A 228 -16.47 6.78 10.70
N GLU A 229 -15.27 7.33 10.52
CA GLU A 229 -15.05 8.76 10.27
C GLU A 229 -15.15 9.12 8.77
N LYS A 230 -15.35 8.10 7.93
CA LYS A 230 -15.29 8.17 6.47
C LYS A 230 -14.03 8.90 6.00
N LEU A 231 -12.89 8.57 6.61
CA LEU A 231 -11.61 9.21 6.36
C LEU A 231 -10.53 8.17 6.09
N SER A 232 -9.65 8.48 5.15
CA SER A 232 -8.38 7.80 5.01
C SER A 232 -7.26 8.80 4.91
N VAL A 233 -6.18 8.54 5.65
CA VAL A 233 -5.00 9.39 5.71
C VAL A 233 -3.87 8.64 5.05
N ILE A 234 -3.29 9.24 4.02
CA ILE A 234 -2.12 8.74 3.31
C ILE A 234 -0.96 9.66 3.67
N THR A 235 0.11 9.07 4.20
CA THR A 235 1.31 9.81 4.61
C THR A 235 2.53 9.17 3.96
N PHE A 236 3.38 10.02 3.39
CA PHE A 236 4.76 9.66 3.08
C PHE A 236 5.65 10.23 4.18
N SER A 237 6.56 9.41 4.69
CA SER A 237 7.47 9.75 5.78
C SER A 237 8.88 9.42 5.33
N GLY A 238 9.65 10.47 5.02
CA GLY A 238 11.04 10.35 4.58
C GLY A 238 12.08 10.87 5.54
N ALA A 239 13.32 10.40 5.37
CA ALA A 239 14.47 10.80 6.19
C ALA A 239 14.99 12.19 5.79
N ALA A 240 14.88 12.53 4.51
CA ALA A 240 15.26 13.84 3.98
C ALA A 240 14.10 14.43 3.16
N PRO A 241 14.01 15.76 3.06
CA PRO A 241 13.08 16.39 2.14
C PRO A 241 13.40 16.00 0.69
N HIS A 242 12.37 15.67 -0.08
CA HIS A 242 12.52 15.40 -1.52
C HIS A 242 12.23 16.67 -2.29
N ALA A 243 13.06 16.98 -3.29
CA ALA A 243 12.85 18.12 -4.16
C ALA A 243 11.94 17.76 -5.36
N LEU A 244 11.32 18.78 -5.93
CA LEU A 244 10.61 18.68 -7.21
C LEU A 244 11.57 18.25 -8.35
N PRO A 245 11.04 17.63 -9.43
CA PRO A 245 11.83 17.38 -10.64
C PRO A 245 12.51 18.66 -11.14
N PRO A 246 13.74 18.61 -11.70
CA PRO A 246 14.54 19.81 -11.99
C PRO A 246 13.82 20.89 -12.81
N LEU A 247 13.02 20.47 -13.80
CA LEU A 247 12.21 21.38 -14.62
C LEU A 247 11.24 22.20 -13.75
N ILE A 248 10.55 21.56 -12.82
CA ILE A 248 9.59 22.23 -11.95
C ILE A 248 10.30 22.98 -10.83
N ALA A 249 11.37 22.40 -10.25
CA ALA A 249 12.18 23.04 -9.22
C ALA A 249 12.78 24.38 -9.68
N SER A 250 13.00 24.57 -10.99
CA SER A 250 13.45 25.86 -11.56
C SER A 250 12.40 26.97 -11.47
N VAL A 251 11.12 26.62 -11.48
CA VAL A 251 9.98 27.55 -11.40
C VAL A 251 9.46 27.65 -9.96
N MET A 252 9.61 26.57 -9.19
CA MET A 252 9.13 26.41 -7.82
C MET A 252 10.29 25.88 -6.94
N PRO A 253 11.30 26.71 -6.63
CA PRO A 253 12.43 26.28 -5.80
C PRO A 253 12.03 26.16 -4.33
N GLY A 254 12.63 25.19 -3.63
CA GLY A 254 12.52 25.08 -2.16
C GLY A 254 11.23 24.41 -1.65
N PHE A 255 10.45 23.77 -2.53
CA PHE A 255 9.30 22.97 -2.09
C PHE A 255 9.69 21.52 -1.83
N ASP A 256 9.21 21.03 -0.69
CA ASP A 256 9.31 19.63 -0.34
C ASP A 256 8.17 18.85 -1.02
N VAL A 257 8.48 17.63 -1.46
CA VAL A 257 7.52 16.75 -2.11
C VAL A 257 7.38 15.43 -1.40
N HIS A 258 6.16 14.91 -1.41
CA HIS A 258 5.79 13.60 -0.94
C HIS A 258 5.19 12.80 -2.09
N TYR A 259 5.02 11.49 -1.88
CA TYR A 259 4.52 10.58 -2.90
C TYR A 259 3.16 10.03 -2.51
N SER A 260 2.33 9.71 -3.51
CA SER A 260 1.05 9.02 -3.31
C SER A 260 1.07 7.59 -3.87
N PRO A 261 0.24 6.69 -3.32
CA PRO A 261 0.00 5.38 -3.92
C PRO A 261 -0.92 5.50 -5.16
N TRP A 262 -1.17 4.35 -5.80
CA TRP A 262 -2.31 4.25 -6.71
C TRP A 262 -3.59 4.43 -5.92
N ILE A 263 -4.56 5.17 -6.47
CA ILE A 263 -5.90 5.27 -5.91
C ILE A 263 -6.90 4.82 -6.98
N LEU A 264 -7.66 3.78 -6.65
CA LEU A 264 -8.64 3.17 -7.53
C LEU A 264 -10.04 3.38 -6.96
N GLY A 265 -10.96 3.87 -7.79
CA GLY A 265 -12.39 3.85 -7.54
C GLY A 265 -13.15 3.69 -8.84
N ASN A 266 -14.45 3.39 -8.75
CA ASN A 266 -15.29 3.19 -9.95
C ASN A 266 -15.32 4.42 -10.89
N HIS A 267 -15.06 5.61 -10.35
CA HIS A 267 -15.16 6.88 -11.08
C HIS A 267 -13.86 7.70 -11.11
N ILE A 268 -12.80 7.19 -10.50
CA ILE A 268 -11.52 7.87 -10.41
C ILE A 268 -10.39 6.86 -10.38
N LEU A 269 -9.36 7.14 -11.15
CA LEU A 269 -8.10 6.43 -11.15
C LEU A 269 -7.01 7.47 -11.00
N MET A 270 -6.17 7.32 -9.99
CA MET A 270 -5.03 8.19 -9.74
C MET A 270 -3.76 7.35 -9.73
N ALA A 271 -2.82 7.69 -10.60
CA ALA A 271 -1.50 7.09 -10.59
C ALA A 271 -0.64 7.67 -9.45
N PRO A 272 0.39 6.93 -9.01
CA PRO A 272 1.39 7.44 -8.09
C PRO A 272 1.98 8.74 -8.60
N SER A 273 1.94 9.72 -7.72
CA SER A 273 2.18 11.11 -8.05
C SER A 273 3.07 11.74 -6.99
N VAL A 274 3.69 12.85 -7.37
CA VAL A 274 4.50 13.72 -6.53
C VAL A 274 3.63 14.90 -6.10
N LEU A 275 3.56 15.15 -4.79
CA LEU A 275 2.69 16.14 -4.18
C LEU A 275 3.49 17.10 -3.29
N SER A 276 3.29 18.39 -3.51
CA SER A 276 3.70 19.45 -2.58
C SER A 276 2.46 20.22 -2.15
N GLY A 277 2.17 20.27 -0.86
CA GLY A 277 0.87 20.66 -0.31
C GLY A 277 -0.09 19.46 -0.15
N SER A 278 -1.00 19.53 0.82
CA SER A 278 -1.95 18.45 1.08
C SER A 278 -3.13 18.46 0.11
N LEU A 279 -3.63 17.27 -0.24
CA LEU A 279 -4.83 17.09 -1.06
C LEU A 279 -5.92 16.37 -0.27
N LEU A 280 -7.13 16.93 -0.27
CA LEU A 280 -8.34 16.29 0.26
C LEU A 280 -9.35 16.12 -0.87
N PHE A 281 -9.79 14.90 -1.12
CA PHE A 281 -10.85 14.64 -2.10
C PHE A 281 -11.76 13.50 -1.64
N GLU A 282 -12.92 13.36 -2.29
CA GLU A 282 -13.90 12.33 -1.96
C GLU A 282 -13.90 11.19 -2.98
N LEU A 283 -13.97 9.96 -2.47
CA LEU A 283 -14.03 8.72 -3.21
C LEU A 283 -15.29 7.94 -2.80
N ALA A 284 -16.39 8.22 -3.52
CA ALA A 284 -17.71 7.62 -3.27
C ALA A 284 -18.16 7.73 -1.80
N GLY A 285 -18.27 8.96 -1.29
CA GLY A 285 -18.70 9.24 0.08
C GLY A 285 -17.63 9.06 1.15
N HIS A 286 -16.39 8.73 0.78
CA HIS A 286 -15.27 8.54 1.70
C HIS A 286 -14.14 9.53 1.39
N ARG A 287 -13.68 10.28 2.40
CA ARG A 287 -12.65 11.30 2.21
C ARG A 287 -11.25 10.67 2.22
N LEU A 288 -10.43 11.02 1.25
CA LEU A 288 -9.00 10.69 1.22
C LEU A 288 -8.21 11.97 1.42
N TYR A 289 -7.47 12.02 2.51
CA TYR A 289 -6.52 13.06 2.85
C TYR A 289 -5.11 12.56 2.57
N MET A 290 -4.42 13.18 1.63
CA MET A 290 -3.02 12.91 1.31
C MET A 290 -2.18 14.05 1.83
N ARG A 291 -1.25 13.75 2.74
CA ARG A 291 -0.31 14.74 3.26
C ARG A 291 0.85 14.91 2.28
N GLY A 292 0.87 16.05 1.58
CA GLY A 292 2.00 16.45 0.75
C GLY A 292 3.16 17.03 1.56
N GLY A 293 4.26 17.36 0.87
CA GLY A 293 5.35 18.13 1.49
C GLY A 293 4.93 19.57 1.80
N ASP A 294 5.73 20.29 2.56
CA ASP A 294 5.40 21.66 2.95
C ASP A 294 5.36 22.59 1.73
N ASN A 295 4.19 23.19 1.51
CA ASN A 295 3.96 24.17 0.45
C ASN A 295 3.05 25.27 0.99
N ARG A 296 3.62 26.45 1.25
CA ARG A 296 2.86 27.61 1.73
C ARG A 296 2.10 28.33 0.62
N ASP A 297 2.52 28.11 -0.63
CA ASP A 297 2.11 28.90 -1.78
C ASP A 297 1.09 28.17 -2.68
N GLY A 298 0.71 26.93 -2.32
CA GLY A 298 -0.38 26.21 -2.98
C GLY A 298 -0.23 24.70 -3.01
N LEU A 299 -0.69 24.10 -4.11
CA LEU A 299 -0.66 22.67 -4.36
C LEU A 299 0.09 22.42 -5.68
N TYR A 300 1.14 21.62 -5.63
CA TYR A 300 1.72 20.98 -6.81
C TYR A 300 1.31 19.51 -6.83
N PHE A 301 0.92 19.03 -8.01
CA PHE A 301 0.59 17.64 -8.26
C PHE A 301 1.11 17.25 -9.65
N GLY A 302 1.98 16.25 -9.71
CA GLY A 302 2.54 15.74 -10.97
C GLY A 302 2.73 14.23 -10.94
N ALA A 303 2.83 13.60 -12.11
CA ALA A 303 3.13 12.18 -12.20
C ALA A 303 4.52 11.88 -11.59
N GLN A 304 4.65 10.72 -10.94
CA GLN A 304 5.95 10.26 -10.46
C GLN A 304 6.72 9.60 -11.61
N ASP A 305 7.91 10.12 -11.91
CA ASP A 305 8.87 9.41 -12.76
C ASP A 305 9.39 8.16 -12.02
N ARG A 306 9.39 7.03 -12.71
CA ARG A 306 9.82 5.74 -12.15
C ARG A 306 11.03 5.22 -12.90
N MET A 307 11.91 4.53 -12.19
CA MET A 307 13.01 3.83 -12.83
C MET A 307 12.44 2.73 -13.75
N PRO A 308 12.92 2.62 -15.00
CA PRO A 308 12.56 1.49 -15.86
C PRO A 308 13.22 0.21 -15.35
N ASN A 309 12.69 -0.94 -15.76
CA ASN A 309 13.40 -2.21 -15.63
C ASN A 309 14.69 -2.13 -16.49
N VAL A 310 15.86 -2.36 -15.89
CA VAL A 310 17.18 -2.30 -16.55
C VAL A 310 17.73 -3.70 -16.74
#